data_AF-A0A533ZCW9-F1
#
_entry.id   AF-A0A533ZCW9-F1
#
_cell.length_a   1.000
_cell.length_b   1.000
_cell.length_c   1.000
_cell.angle_alpha   90.00
_cell.angle_beta   90.00
_cell.angle_gamma   90.00
#
_symmetry.space_group_name_H-M   'P 1'
#
loop_
_entity.id
_entity.type
_entity.pdbx_description
1 polymer ?
#
loop_
_entity_poly.entity_id
_entity_poly.type
_entity_poly.pdbx_seq_one_letter_code
_entity_poly.pdbx_strand_id
1 'polypeptide(L)'
;MLVLLLLLMAWMGAGLLAPSAFSQVGLMPIPTLQGVQVQAETTFDPGTGLYTYRYTVSNPASNTGRIWNVLVDMTSTLPRGFGSIFFDPEGLTIPLGTNVFPFERQLANLQPLALPAGTTLVPFGQQVPTGWNGGLRRVGTASFSTSGPDFHILPGQALSGIALLGPGMPMIRKMEVHPKWTYVVPDVHVIDPEEEAAAGQVKQNITFHTFTLGPSGHTPGTFAHWDQVRD
;
A
#
# COMPACT_ATOMS: atom_id res chain seq x y z
N MET A 1 59.82 -2.20 26.80
CA MET A 1 59.53 -3.02 27.99
C MET A 1 58.75 -2.15 28.97
N LEU A 2 57.74 -2.75 29.61
CA LEU A 2 56.77 -2.22 30.58
C LEU A 2 55.40 -1.75 30.02
N VAL A 3 54.44 -2.64 30.24
CA VAL A 3 52.99 -2.50 30.13
C VAL A 3 52.49 -1.68 31.33
N LEU A 4 51.58 -0.71 31.11
CA LEU A 4 50.66 -0.27 32.15
C LEU A 4 49.27 -0.06 31.54
N LEU A 5 48.34 -0.94 31.95
CA LEU A 5 46.91 -0.86 31.73
C LEU A 5 46.33 0.37 32.46
N LEU A 6 45.47 1.13 31.80
CA LEU A 6 44.51 2.01 32.46
C LEU A 6 43.15 1.83 31.80
N LEU A 7 42.28 1.07 32.48
CA LEU A 7 40.84 1.06 32.26
C LEU A 7 40.28 2.44 32.60
N LEU A 8 39.51 3.03 31.70
CA LEU A 8 38.48 3.99 32.06
C LEU A 8 37.15 3.54 31.43
N MET A 9 36.33 2.90 32.26
CA MET A 9 34.89 2.88 32.06
C MET A 9 34.36 4.28 32.37
N ALA A 10 33.66 4.88 31.42
CA ALA A 10 32.66 5.91 31.70
C ALA A 10 31.39 5.51 30.94
N TRP A 11 30.41 5.07 31.73
CA TRP A 11 29.06 4.69 31.31
C TRP A 11 28.18 5.95 31.23
N MET A 12 27.20 5.87 30.32
CA MET A 12 25.91 6.59 30.29
C MET A 12 25.85 8.05 29.82
N GLY A 13 24.96 8.25 28.85
CA GLY A 13 23.85 9.19 29.07
C GLY A 13 23.59 10.17 27.93
N ALA A 14 22.87 9.72 26.90
CA ALA A 14 21.76 10.44 26.26
C ALA A 14 21.38 9.74 24.95
N GLY A 15 20.85 8.52 25.05
CA GLY A 15 19.92 8.05 24.04
C GLY A 15 18.67 8.91 24.19
N LEU A 16 18.53 9.95 23.38
CA LEU A 16 17.25 10.61 23.18
C LEU A 16 16.34 9.59 22.53
N LEU A 17 15.61 8.86 23.37
CA LEU A 17 14.35 8.24 23.03
C LEU A 17 13.54 9.32 22.31
N ALA A 18 13.25 9.13 21.03
CA ALA A 18 12.16 9.85 20.40
C ALA A 18 10.88 9.10 20.78
N PRO A 19 10.08 9.55 21.77
CA PRO A 19 8.72 9.08 21.85
C PRO A 19 7.98 9.68 20.66
N SER A 20 7.51 8.83 19.75
CA SER A 20 6.41 9.18 18.85
C SER A 20 5.15 9.32 19.72
N ALA A 21 5.06 10.39 20.50
CA ALA A 21 3.99 10.59 21.46
C ALA A 21 2.77 11.17 20.75
N PHE A 22 2.03 10.30 20.04
CA PHE A 22 0.60 10.55 19.94
C PHE A 22 0.01 10.45 21.35
N SER A 23 -0.88 11.38 21.72
CA SER A 23 -1.74 11.13 22.88
C SER A 23 -2.41 9.79 22.63
N GLN A 24 -2.34 8.87 23.60
CA GLN A 24 -2.98 7.56 23.48
C GLN A 24 -4.47 7.80 23.22
N VAL A 25 -4.97 7.34 22.06
CA VAL A 25 -6.38 7.42 21.69
C VAL A 25 -6.96 6.00 21.75
N GLY A 26 -8.01 5.81 22.54
CA GLY A 26 -8.60 4.50 22.81
C GLY A 26 -7.69 3.52 23.57
N LEU A 27 -8.20 2.29 23.72
CA LEU A 27 -7.59 1.26 24.59
C LEU A 27 -6.42 0.50 23.96
N MET A 28 -6.26 0.59 22.64
CA MET A 28 -5.23 -0.16 21.91
C MET A 28 -3.95 0.67 21.72
N PRO A 29 -2.75 0.15 22.04
CA PRO A 29 -1.51 0.85 21.76
C PRO A 29 -1.39 1.22 20.28
N ILE A 30 -0.97 2.47 20.02
CA ILE A 30 -0.77 2.96 18.66
C ILE A 30 0.51 2.31 18.10
N PRO A 31 0.44 1.55 16.99
CA PRO A 31 1.61 0.90 16.44
C PRO A 31 2.54 1.90 15.75
N THR A 32 3.81 1.57 15.74
CA THR A 32 4.80 2.23 14.90
C THR A 32 4.97 1.44 13.61
N LEU A 33 4.96 2.14 12.48
CA LEU A 33 5.25 1.59 11.17
C LEU A 33 6.13 2.58 10.39
N GLN A 34 7.43 2.29 10.33
CA GLN A 34 8.44 3.13 9.70
C GLN A 34 9.40 2.28 8.89
N GLY A 35 10.06 2.88 7.90
CA GLY A 35 11.11 2.24 7.10
C GLY A 35 10.66 0.99 6.35
N VAL A 36 9.37 0.83 6.05
CA VAL A 36 8.87 -0.30 5.25
C VAL A 36 9.54 -0.26 3.88
N GLN A 37 10.07 -1.40 3.45
CA GLN A 37 10.72 -1.51 2.14
C GLN A 37 9.79 -2.19 1.15
N VAL A 38 9.71 -1.62 -0.04
CA VAL A 38 8.93 -2.16 -1.16
C VAL A 38 9.89 -2.36 -2.32
N GLN A 39 10.01 -3.60 -2.77
CA GLN A 39 10.72 -3.95 -4.00
C GLN A 39 9.68 -4.31 -5.05
N ALA A 40 9.87 -3.82 -6.26
CA ALA A 40 8.98 -4.07 -7.39
C ALA A 40 9.77 -4.65 -8.56
N GLU A 41 9.26 -5.74 -9.12
CA GLU A 41 9.79 -6.37 -10.33
C GLU A 41 8.72 -6.36 -11.40
N THR A 42 9.10 -6.09 -12.65
CA THR A 42 8.16 -6.09 -13.77
C THR A 42 8.57 -7.07 -14.86
N THR A 43 7.62 -7.86 -15.31
CA THR A 43 7.75 -8.77 -16.45
C THR A 43 6.65 -8.49 -17.47
N PHE A 44 6.95 -8.62 -18.76
CA PHE A 44 5.97 -8.50 -19.84
C PHE A 44 5.73 -9.87 -20.47
N ASP A 45 4.46 -10.25 -20.62
CA ASP A 45 4.06 -11.45 -21.36
C ASP A 45 3.53 -11.07 -22.74
N PRO A 46 4.26 -11.37 -23.83
CA PRO A 46 3.82 -11.06 -25.18
C PRO A 46 2.61 -11.90 -25.65
N GLY A 47 2.31 -13.03 -25.00
CA GLY A 47 1.16 -13.86 -25.33
C GLY A 47 -0.17 -13.25 -24.88
N THR A 48 -0.17 -12.59 -23.73
CA THR A 48 -1.35 -11.90 -23.18
C THR A 48 -1.32 -10.39 -23.38
N GLY A 49 -0.16 -9.83 -23.71
CA GLY A 49 0.04 -8.37 -23.81
C GLY A 49 0.03 -7.68 -22.43
N LEU A 50 0.18 -8.43 -21.33
CA LEU A 50 0.10 -7.90 -19.98
C LEU A 50 1.47 -7.77 -19.31
N TYR A 51 1.65 -6.67 -18.58
CA TYR A 51 2.71 -6.51 -17.60
C TYR A 51 2.27 -7.09 -16.26
N THR A 52 3.18 -7.77 -15.57
CA THR A 52 3.02 -8.21 -14.18
C THR A 52 4.00 -7.44 -13.30
N TYR A 53 3.49 -6.73 -12.29
CA TYR A 53 4.21 -5.96 -11.29
C TYR A 53 4.20 -6.72 -9.97
N ARG A 54 5.24 -7.51 -9.71
CA ARG A 54 5.39 -8.28 -8.47
C ARG A 54 6.01 -7.43 -7.38
N TYR A 55 5.44 -7.47 -6.19
CA TYR A 55 5.96 -6.73 -5.04
C TYR A 55 6.45 -7.66 -3.94
N THR A 56 7.55 -7.25 -3.32
CA THR A 56 8.00 -7.76 -2.02
C THR A 56 7.93 -6.61 -1.01
N VAL A 57 7.10 -6.76 0.02
CA VAL A 57 6.89 -5.77 1.09
C VAL A 57 7.53 -6.29 2.37
N SER A 58 8.49 -5.55 2.91
CA SER A 58 9.26 -5.92 4.11
C SER A 58 8.95 -4.99 5.27
N ASN A 59 8.64 -5.57 6.44
CA ASN A 59 8.38 -4.87 7.68
C ASN A 59 9.63 -4.93 8.58
N PRO A 60 10.35 -3.81 8.83
CA PRO A 60 11.50 -3.81 9.72
C PRO A 60 11.20 -4.36 11.13
N ALA A 61 12.19 -5.03 11.73
CA ALA A 61 12.07 -5.57 13.09
C ALA A 61 11.92 -4.48 14.18
N SER A 62 12.27 -3.22 13.86
CA SER A 62 12.09 -2.08 14.75
C SER A 62 10.64 -1.62 14.89
N ASN A 63 9.73 -2.06 14.01
CA ASN A 63 8.32 -1.70 14.06
C ASN A 63 7.56 -2.49 15.12
N THR A 64 6.48 -1.90 15.63
CA THR A 64 5.52 -2.61 16.51
C THR A 64 4.24 -2.99 15.77
N GLY A 65 3.96 -2.33 14.64
CA GLY A 65 2.81 -2.60 13.79
C GLY A 65 2.97 -3.84 12.91
N ARG A 66 1.88 -4.61 12.80
CA ARG A 66 1.76 -5.71 11.82
C ARG A 66 1.08 -5.17 10.57
N ILE A 67 1.63 -5.41 9.38
CA ILE A 67 1.02 -4.94 8.13
C ILE A 67 -0.10 -5.90 7.74
N TRP A 68 -1.30 -5.35 7.53
CA TRP A 68 -2.47 -6.13 7.10
C TRP A 68 -3.02 -5.70 5.75
N ASN A 69 -2.67 -4.48 5.29
CA ASN A 69 -3.19 -3.93 4.04
C ASN A 69 -2.14 -3.08 3.31
N VAL A 70 -2.06 -3.27 2.00
CA VAL A 70 -1.23 -2.50 1.08
C VAL A 70 -2.15 -1.96 -0.02
N LEU A 71 -2.06 -0.66 -0.31
CA LEU A 71 -2.84 0.01 -1.32
C LEU A 71 -1.94 0.59 -2.39
N VAL A 72 -2.34 0.49 -3.65
CA VAL A 72 -1.65 1.13 -4.78
C VAL A 72 -2.64 2.03 -5.50
N ASP A 73 -2.26 3.28 -5.73
CA ASP A 73 -3.06 4.24 -6.48
C ASP A 73 -3.08 3.88 -7.98
N MET A 74 -4.28 3.58 -8.47
CA MET A 74 -4.54 3.18 -9.86
C MET A 74 -5.23 4.28 -10.66
N THR A 75 -5.28 5.50 -10.13
CA THR A 75 -5.82 6.64 -10.86
C THR A 75 -4.79 7.21 -11.83
N SER A 76 -5.25 7.73 -12.97
CA SER A 76 -4.39 8.41 -13.94
C SER A 76 -5.05 9.69 -14.40
N THR A 77 -4.27 10.77 -14.53
CA THR A 77 -4.79 12.02 -15.10
C THR A 77 -5.05 11.82 -16.59
N LEU A 78 -6.23 12.22 -17.05
CA LEU A 78 -6.53 12.23 -18.47
C LEU A 78 -5.79 13.40 -19.13
N PRO A 79 -4.96 13.16 -20.17
CA PRO A 79 -4.41 14.26 -20.95
C PRO A 79 -5.54 15.08 -21.58
N ARG A 80 -5.42 16.41 -21.58
CA ARG A 80 -6.40 17.28 -22.26
C ARG A 80 -6.51 16.87 -23.72
N GLY A 81 -7.73 16.58 -24.18
CA GLY A 81 -8.01 16.23 -25.58
C GLY A 81 -7.92 14.73 -25.93
N PHE A 82 -7.52 13.88 -24.99
CA PHE A 82 -7.60 12.43 -25.14
C PHE A 82 -8.77 11.90 -24.30
N GLY A 83 -9.77 11.33 -24.97
CA GLY A 83 -10.70 10.42 -24.32
C GLY A 83 -9.91 9.28 -23.69
N SER A 84 -10.39 8.75 -22.56
CA SER A 84 -9.85 7.56 -21.90
C SER A 84 -9.32 6.56 -22.94
N ILE A 85 -8.01 6.30 -22.93
CA ILE A 85 -7.47 5.18 -23.69
C ILE A 85 -7.97 3.96 -22.91
N PHE A 86 -9.10 3.41 -23.37
CA PHE A 86 -9.74 2.27 -22.73
C PHE A 86 -8.84 1.06 -22.99
N PHE A 87 -7.89 0.84 -22.10
CA PHE A 87 -7.24 -0.45 -21.96
C PHE A 87 -8.33 -1.49 -21.72
N ASP A 88 -8.34 -2.54 -22.53
CA ASP A 88 -9.30 -3.62 -22.40
C ASP A 88 -9.07 -4.35 -21.07
N PRO A 89 -10.06 -4.40 -20.17
CA PRO A 89 -9.95 -5.15 -18.93
C PRO A 89 -10.10 -6.68 -19.11
N GLU A 90 -10.34 -7.18 -20.33
CA GLU A 90 -10.52 -8.61 -20.59
C GLU A 90 -9.39 -9.46 -20.00
N GLY A 91 -9.77 -10.51 -19.28
CA GLY A 91 -8.83 -11.43 -18.60
C GLY A 91 -8.26 -10.91 -17.28
N LEU A 92 -8.48 -9.64 -16.91
CA LEU A 92 -8.07 -9.11 -15.62
C LEU A 92 -9.03 -9.58 -14.53
N THR A 93 -8.45 -10.09 -13.44
CA THR A 93 -9.23 -10.66 -12.34
C THR A 93 -8.73 -10.20 -10.98
N ILE A 94 -9.65 -10.16 -10.01
CA ILE A 94 -9.41 -9.80 -8.62
C ILE A 94 -9.74 -11.01 -7.74
N PRO A 95 -8.77 -11.58 -7.02
CA PRO A 95 -8.99 -12.67 -6.08
C PRO A 95 -9.62 -12.14 -4.78
N LEU A 96 -10.66 -12.80 -4.28
CA LEU A 96 -11.30 -12.51 -3.00
C LEU A 96 -11.72 -13.81 -2.32
N GLY A 97 -11.06 -14.12 -1.20
CA GLY A 97 -11.14 -15.42 -0.56
C GLY A 97 -10.60 -16.51 -1.48
N THR A 98 -11.37 -17.59 -1.62
CA THR A 98 -11.06 -18.68 -2.55
C THR A 98 -11.58 -18.44 -3.96
N ASN A 99 -12.22 -17.29 -4.22
CA ASN A 99 -12.87 -16.98 -5.49
C ASN A 99 -12.05 -15.95 -6.27
N VAL A 100 -12.25 -15.94 -7.58
CA VAL A 100 -11.64 -14.99 -8.50
C VAL A 100 -12.75 -14.33 -9.30
N PHE A 101 -12.77 -12.99 -9.32
CA PHE A 101 -13.81 -12.21 -9.98
C PHE A 101 -13.24 -11.38 -11.13
N PRO A 102 -13.94 -11.26 -12.27
CA PRO A 102 -13.54 -10.32 -13.32
C PRO A 102 -13.48 -8.88 -12.81
N PHE A 103 -12.50 -8.11 -13.29
CA PHE A 103 -12.31 -6.71 -12.89
C PHE A 103 -13.57 -5.86 -13.12
N GLU A 104 -14.23 -6.04 -14.26
CA GLU A 104 -15.42 -5.30 -14.67
C GLU A 104 -16.59 -5.54 -13.72
N ARG A 105 -16.72 -6.76 -13.18
CA ARG A 105 -17.74 -7.07 -12.18
C ARG A 105 -17.48 -6.30 -10.89
N GLN A 106 -16.22 -6.26 -10.43
CA GLN A 106 -15.85 -5.50 -9.25
C GLN A 106 -16.05 -4.00 -9.47
N LEU A 107 -15.67 -3.49 -10.64
CA LEU A 107 -15.87 -2.10 -11.03
C LEU A 107 -17.36 -1.72 -11.04
N ALA A 108 -18.22 -2.55 -11.63
CA ALA A 108 -19.67 -2.31 -11.69
C ALA A 108 -20.30 -2.22 -10.28
N ASN A 109 -19.89 -3.10 -9.37
CA ASN A 109 -20.38 -3.12 -7.99
C ASN A 109 -19.98 -1.88 -7.16
N LEU A 110 -18.97 -1.15 -7.59
CA LEU A 110 -18.43 0.02 -6.89
C LEU A 110 -18.93 1.35 -7.47
N GLN A 111 -19.73 1.32 -8.53
CA GLN A 111 -20.27 2.53 -9.13
C GLN A 111 -21.29 3.22 -8.21
N PRO A 112 -21.31 4.57 -8.17
CA PRO A 112 -20.37 5.48 -8.85
C PRO A 112 -19.01 5.51 -8.16
N LEU A 113 -17.93 5.59 -8.95
CA LEU A 113 -16.58 5.81 -8.39
C LEU A 113 -16.45 7.19 -7.75
N ALA A 114 -15.57 7.29 -6.75
CA ALA A 114 -15.22 8.51 -6.04
C ALA A 114 -13.81 8.97 -6.44
N LEU A 115 -13.60 9.16 -7.75
CA LEU A 115 -12.30 9.58 -8.29
C LEU A 115 -12.12 11.10 -8.21
N PRO A 116 -10.89 11.59 -8.01
CA PRO A 116 -10.58 13.01 -8.18
C PRO A 116 -10.97 13.52 -9.58
N ALA A 117 -11.40 14.78 -9.67
CA ALA A 117 -11.77 15.40 -10.93
C ALA A 117 -10.61 15.34 -11.95
N GLY A 118 -10.92 15.00 -13.21
CA GLY A 118 -9.92 14.89 -14.28
C GLY A 118 -9.06 13.62 -14.24
N THR A 119 -9.40 12.66 -13.38
CA THR A 119 -8.73 11.35 -13.34
C THR A 119 -9.62 10.23 -13.86
N THR A 120 -8.99 9.15 -14.31
CA THR A 120 -9.63 7.89 -14.68
C THR A 120 -9.01 6.73 -13.91
N LEU A 121 -9.71 5.60 -13.86
CA LEU A 121 -9.19 4.35 -13.31
C LEU A 121 -8.43 3.59 -14.41
N VAL A 122 -7.19 3.23 -14.12
CA VAL A 122 -6.43 2.29 -14.96
C VAL A 122 -6.90 0.87 -14.62
N PRO A 123 -7.30 0.04 -15.60
CA PRO A 123 -7.74 -1.31 -15.32
C PRO A 123 -6.56 -2.17 -14.85
N PHE A 124 -6.83 -3.08 -13.92
CA PHE A 124 -5.82 -3.98 -13.37
C PHE A 124 -6.41 -5.32 -12.93
N GLY A 125 -5.59 -6.36 -13.02
CA GLY A 125 -5.77 -7.63 -12.34
C GLY A 125 -4.86 -7.70 -11.11
N GLN A 126 -5.07 -8.72 -10.29
CA GLN A 126 -4.29 -8.98 -9.08
C GLN A 126 -3.92 -10.45 -8.95
N GLN A 127 -2.72 -10.69 -8.44
CA GLN A 127 -2.31 -11.97 -7.88
C GLN A 127 -1.99 -11.76 -6.41
N VAL A 128 -2.34 -12.74 -5.58
CA VAL A 128 -2.09 -12.71 -4.13
C VAL A 128 -1.67 -14.08 -3.64
N PRO A 129 -0.78 -14.16 -2.65
CA PRO A 129 -0.44 -15.42 -1.99
C PRO A 129 -1.60 -15.90 -1.10
N THR A 130 -1.53 -17.14 -0.64
CA THR A 130 -2.50 -17.70 0.31
C THR A 130 -2.64 -16.83 1.54
N GLY A 131 -3.89 -16.61 1.97
CA GLY A 131 -4.20 -15.77 3.14
C GLY A 131 -4.26 -14.28 2.86
N TRP A 132 -4.07 -13.87 1.60
CA TRP A 132 -4.28 -12.50 1.13
C TRP A 132 -5.43 -12.44 0.12
N ASN A 133 -6.02 -11.26 -0.01
CA ASN A 133 -7.09 -10.94 -0.92
C ASN A 133 -6.72 -9.71 -1.74
N GLY A 134 -7.18 -9.69 -2.98
CA GLY A 134 -7.27 -8.49 -3.78
C GLY A 134 -8.49 -7.65 -3.43
N GLY A 135 -8.64 -6.54 -4.14
CA GLY A 135 -9.76 -5.61 -3.99
C GLY A 135 -9.56 -4.36 -4.83
N LEU A 136 -10.67 -3.77 -5.24
CA LEU A 136 -10.75 -2.44 -5.83
C LEU A 136 -11.53 -1.55 -4.86
N ARG A 137 -11.06 -0.32 -4.63
CA ARG A 137 -11.80 0.67 -3.83
C ARG A 137 -12.40 1.74 -4.73
N ARG A 138 -13.52 2.34 -4.30
CA ARG A 138 -14.22 3.42 -5.03
C ARG A 138 -13.33 4.63 -5.34
N VAL A 139 -12.29 4.85 -4.52
CA VAL A 139 -11.29 5.93 -4.69
C VAL A 139 -10.23 5.62 -5.74
N GLY A 140 -10.31 4.48 -6.44
CA GLY A 140 -9.38 4.12 -7.50
C GLY A 140 -8.07 3.49 -7.03
N THR A 141 -8.07 2.83 -5.87
CA THR A 141 -6.90 2.10 -5.36
C THR A 141 -7.08 0.59 -5.50
N ALA A 142 -6.04 -0.10 -5.96
CA ALA A 142 -5.91 -1.54 -5.78
C ALA A 142 -5.57 -1.84 -4.31
N SER A 143 -6.24 -2.83 -3.72
CA SER A 143 -6.08 -3.21 -2.33
C SER A 143 -5.59 -4.65 -2.23
N PHE A 144 -4.54 -4.87 -1.45
CA PHE A 144 -4.07 -6.17 -1.02
C PHE A 144 -4.28 -6.26 0.49
N SER A 145 -5.08 -7.19 0.98
CA SER A 145 -5.37 -7.31 2.41
C SER A 145 -5.43 -8.75 2.89
N THR A 146 -4.96 -8.98 4.10
CA THR A 146 -4.97 -10.31 4.74
C THR A 146 -6.38 -10.78 5.08
N SER A 147 -6.62 -12.09 4.96
CA SER A 147 -7.87 -12.75 5.38
C SER A 147 -7.99 -12.91 6.90
N GLY A 148 -6.90 -12.73 7.65
CA GLY A 148 -6.87 -12.90 9.10
C GLY A 148 -5.52 -12.53 9.71
N PRO A 149 -5.44 -12.47 11.05
CA PRO A 149 -4.26 -12.00 11.78
C PRO A 149 -3.00 -12.87 11.57
N ASP A 150 -3.19 -14.15 11.24
CA ASP A 150 -2.10 -15.12 11.02
C ASP A 150 -1.30 -14.84 9.73
N PHE A 151 -1.87 -14.04 8.82
CA PHE A 151 -1.25 -13.70 7.53
C PHE A 151 -0.67 -12.29 7.47
N HIS A 152 -0.74 -11.54 8.58
CA HIS A 152 -0.12 -10.21 8.66
C HIS A 152 1.41 -10.32 8.47
N ILE A 153 2.01 -9.30 7.86
CA ILE A 153 3.47 -9.19 7.80
C ILE A 153 3.95 -8.66 9.16
N LEU A 154 4.51 -9.54 9.97
CA LEU A 154 5.01 -9.19 11.31
C LEU A 154 6.31 -8.37 11.21
N PRO A 155 6.67 -7.61 12.27
CA PRO A 155 8.00 -7.00 12.34
C PRO A 155 9.12 -8.02 12.12
N GLY A 156 10.08 -7.67 11.27
CA GLY A 156 11.19 -8.54 10.86
C GLY A 156 10.85 -9.51 9.71
N GLN A 157 9.63 -9.48 9.17
CA GLN A 157 9.21 -10.35 8.07
C GLN A 157 9.04 -9.59 6.76
N ALA A 158 9.04 -10.35 5.66
CA ALA A 158 8.70 -9.87 4.33
C ALA A 158 7.66 -10.78 3.68
N LEU A 159 6.81 -10.18 2.85
CA LEU A 159 5.87 -10.89 1.99
C LEU A 159 6.24 -10.66 0.55
N SER A 160 6.36 -11.74 -0.22
CA SER A 160 6.43 -11.69 -1.68
C SER A 160 5.20 -12.33 -2.31
N GLY A 161 4.97 -12.07 -3.59
CA GLY A 161 3.94 -12.75 -4.38
C GLY A 161 2.59 -12.02 -4.48
N ILE A 162 2.46 -10.82 -3.91
CA ILE A 162 1.38 -9.91 -4.34
C ILE A 162 1.79 -9.25 -5.66
N ALA A 163 0.86 -9.11 -6.60
CA ALA A 163 1.16 -8.48 -7.87
C ALA A 163 -0.04 -7.73 -8.46
N LEU A 164 0.25 -6.67 -9.22
CA LEU A 164 -0.68 -6.08 -10.18
C LEU A 164 -0.42 -6.62 -11.58
N LEU A 165 -1.48 -6.79 -12.35
CA LEU A 165 -1.43 -7.15 -13.75
C LEU A 165 -2.13 -6.07 -14.55
N GLY A 166 -1.61 -5.69 -15.70
CA GLY A 166 -2.28 -4.73 -16.55
C GLY A 166 -1.55 -4.48 -17.87
N PRO A 167 -2.24 -3.92 -18.86
CA PRO A 167 -1.65 -3.64 -20.18
C PRO A 167 -0.80 -2.36 -20.20
N GLY A 168 -0.94 -1.51 -19.19
CA GLY A 168 -0.13 -0.30 -19.05
C GLY A 168 1.33 -0.63 -18.77
N MET A 169 2.26 0.15 -19.34
CA MET A 169 3.70 0.03 -19.08
C MET A 169 4.07 0.49 -17.67
N PRO A 170 5.28 0.16 -17.16
CA PRO A 170 5.71 0.59 -15.84
C PRO A 170 5.67 2.10 -15.67
N MET A 171 4.97 2.57 -14.65
CA MET A 171 5.04 3.94 -14.17
C MET A 171 5.18 3.97 -12.64
N ILE A 172 5.63 5.11 -12.12
CA ILE A 172 5.67 5.35 -10.69
C ILE A 172 4.24 5.50 -10.15
N ARG A 173 3.90 4.71 -9.13
CA ARG A 173 2.60 4.74 -8.43
C ARG A 173 2.82 5.06 -6.97
N LYS A 174 1.86 5.77 -6.36
CA LYS A 174 1.81 5.92 -4.91
C LYS A 174 1.35 4.61 -4.28
N MET A 175 2.02 4.20 -3.20
CA MET A 175 1.67 3.06 -2.40
C MET A 175 1.50 3.48 -0.95
N GLU A 176 0.47 2.91 -0.31
CA GLU A 176 0.25 3.05 1.13
C GLU A 176 0.33 1.68 1.80
N VAL A 177 0.96 1.63 2.96
CA VAL A 177 1.08 0.42 3.78
C VAL A 177 0.46 0.72 5.13
N HIS A 178 -0.56 -0.08 5.48
CA HIS A 178 -1.41 0.14 6.64
C HIS A 178 -1.08 -0.87 7.74
N PRO A 179 -0.70 -0.41 8.95
CA PRO A 179 -0.56 -1.29 10.08
C PRO A 179 -1.95 -1.68 10.61
N LYS A 180 -2.03 -2.82 11.30
CA LYS A 180 -3.27 -3.23 11.95
C LYS A 180 -3.42 -2.44 13.23
N TRP A 181 -4.39 -1.53 13.22
CA TRP A 181 -4.84 -0.81 14.40
C TRP A 181 -6.34 -0.60 14.31
N THR A 182 -7.01 -0.73 15.44
CA THR A 182 -8.45 -0.50 15.58
C THR A 182 -8.63 0.42 16.78
N TYR A 183 -9.38 1.49 16.59
CA TYR A 183 -9.84 2.33 17.69
C TYR A 183 -10.87 1.55 18.51
N VAL A 184 -10.55 1.28 19.77
CA VAL A 184 -11.39 0.52 20.70
C VAL A 184 -11.79 1.43 21.84
N VAL A 185 -13.10 1.63 21.99
CA VAL A 185 -13.71 2.38 23.10
C VAL A 185 -14.24 1.43 24.18
N PRO A 186 -14.30 1.85 25.46
CA PRO A 186 -14.85 1.03 26.53
C PRO A 186 -16.33 0.69 26.36
N ASP A 187 -17.13 1.60 25.79
CA ASP A 187 -18.54 1.40 25.48
C ASP A 187 -18.89 2.06 24.13
N VAL A 188 -19.42 1.27 23.20
CA VAL A 188 -19.80 1.72 21.85
C VAL A 188 -20.98 2.69 21.84
N HIS A 189 -21.71 2.84 22.96
CA HIS A 189 -22.83 3.76 23.12
C HIS A 189 -22.39 5.15 23.61
N VAL A 190 -21.10 5.30 23.97
CA VAL A 190 -20.50 6.56 24.40
C VAL A 190 -19.31 6.85 23.48
N ILE A 191 -19.61 7.44 22.31
CA ILE A 191 -18.59 7.86 21.34
C ILE A 191 -18.42 9.36 21.48
N ASP A 192 -17.22 9.79 21.89
CA ASP A 192 -16.81 11.19 21.86
C ASP A 192 -16.37 11.56 20.43
N PRO A 193 -17.03 12.52 19.76
CA PRO A 193 -16.65 12.97 18.43
C PRO A 193 -15.21 13.51 18.34
N GLU A 194 -14.68 14.10 19.42
CA GLU A 194 -13.30 14.58 19.45
C GLU A 194 -12.31 13.41 19.46
N GLU A 195 -12.62 12.35 20.22
CA GLU A 195 -11.79 11.14 20.28
C GLU A 195 -11.84 10.36 18.96
N GLU A 196 -13.00 10.30 18.30
CA GLU A 196 -13.13 9.71 16.96
C GLU A 196 -12.32 10.48 15.90
N ALA A 197 -12.36 11.82 15.93
CA ALA A 197 -11.53 12.65 15.06
C ALA A 197 -10.04 12.43 15.31
N ALA A 198 -9.63 12.34 16.58
CA ALA A 198 -8.26 12.03 16.96
C ALA A 198 -7.83 10.63 16.47
N ALA A 199 -8.70 9.62 16.59
CA ALA A 199 -8.45 8.27 16.07
C ALA A 199 -8.29 8.26 14.55
N GLY A 200 -9.08 9.06 13.83
CA GLY A 200 -8.92 9.30 12.40
C GLY A 200 -7.54 9.85 12.05
N GLN A 201 -7.08 10.85 12.80
CA GLN A 201 -5.75 11.43 12.62
C GLN A 201 -4.62 10.42 12.91
N VAL A 202 -4.76 9.61 13.96
CA VAL A 202 -3.83 8.52 14.28
C VAL A 202 -3.72 7.56 13.10
N LYS A 203 -4.86 7.11 12.55
CA LYS A 203 -4.87 6.19 11.40
C LYS A 203 -4.14 6.75 10.19
N GLN A 204 -4.31 8.04 9.89
CA GLN A 204 -3.58 8.70 8.81
C GLN A 204 -2.08 8.74 9.11
N ASN A 205 -1.70 9.10 10.33
CA ASN A 205 -0.29 9.28 10.70
C ASN A 205 0.51 7.98 10.81
N ILE A 206 -0.14 6.87 11.14
CA ILE A 206 0.51 5.55 11.19
C ILE A 206 0.56 4.85 9.83
N THR A 207 -0.05 5.44 8.80
CA THR A 207 0.04 4.92 7.43
C THR A 207 1.41 5.26 6.85
N PHE A 208 2.10 4.25 6.34
CA PHE A 208 3.37 4.45 5.67
C PHE A 208 3.14 4.72 4.18
N HIS A 209 3.67 5.82 3.67
CA HIS A 209 3.54 6.22 2.27
C HIS A 209 4.88 6.04 1.53
N THR A 210 4.83 5.48 0.33
CA THR A 210 5.99 5.30 -0.53
C THR A 210 5.59 5.28 -2.01
N PHE A 211 6.56 5.06 -2.89
CA PHE A 211 6.37 4.87 -4.31
C PHE A 211 6.72 3.43 -4.72
N THR A 212 6.08 2.97 -5.79
CA THR A 212 6.34 1.66 -6.41
C THR A 212 6.23 1.79 -7.93
N LEU A 213 6.50 0.70 -8.66
CA LEU A 213 6.12 0.57 -10.06
C LEU A 213 4.71 0.00 -10.18
N GLY A 214 3.94 0.40 -11.18
CA GLY A 214 2.64 -0.19 -11.49
C GLY A 214 2.18 0.12 -12.93
N PRO A 215 1.03 -0.43 -13.36
CA PRO A 215 0.52 -0.24 -14.72
C PRO A 215 0.26 1.23 -15.02
N SER A 216 0.61 1.72 -16.22
CA SER A 216 0.30 3.09 -16.66
C SER A 216 -1.11 3.27 -17.20
N GLY A 217 -1.61 4.50 -17.18
CA GLY A 217 -2.81 4.93 -17.92
C GLY A 217 -2.51 5.42 -19.34
N HIS A 218 -1.27 5.30 -19.81
CA HIS A 218 -0.79 5.89 -21.05
C HIS A 218 -0.14 4.87 -21.98
N THR A 219 -0.40 5.01 -23.28
CA THR A 219 0.22 4.20 -24.33
C THR A 219 1.72 4.52 -24.47
N PRO A 220 2.55 3.50 -24.78
CA PRO A 220 3.95 3.72 -25.15
C PRO A 220 4.15 4.81 -26.21
N GLY A 221 5.23 5.57 -26.06
CA GLY A 221 5.67 6.55 -27.06
C GLY A 221 4.90 7.87 -27.07
N THR A 222 3.93 8.07 -26.17
CA THR A 222 3.23 9.36 -26.02
C THR A 222 4.07 10.35 -25.21
N PHE A 223 3.93 11.67 -25.48
CA PHE A 223 4.56 12.70 -24.65
C PHE A 223 4.14 12.60 -23.19
N ALA A 224 2.87 12.27 -22.93
CA ALA A 224 2.35 12.04 -21.59
C ALA A 224 3.08 10.92 -20.84
N HIS A 225 3.56 9.89 -21.53
CA HIS A 225 4.40 8.86 -20.94
C HIS A 225 5.81 9.38 -20.62
N TRP A 226 6.42 10.14 -21.53
CA TRP A 226 7.79 10.67 -21.32
C TRP A 226 7.90 11.75 -20.25
N ASP A 227 6.90 12.63 -20.16
CA ASP A 227 6.86 13.67 -19.14
C ASP A 227 6.76 13.08 -17.72
N GLN A 228 6.34 11.83 -17.57
CA GLN A 228 6.27 11.12 -16.28
C GLN A 228 7.60 10.53 -15.81
N VAL A 229 8.60 10.43 -16.68
CA VAL A 229 9.94 9.89 -16.35
C VAL A 229 10.94 11.02 -16.07
N ARG A 230 10.53 12.28 -16.27
CA ARG A 230 11.44 13.43 -16.28
C ARG A 230 11.66 14.11 -14.93
N ASP A 231 10.89 13.75 -13.91
CA ASP A 231 10.95 14.37 -12.58
C ASP A 231 11.56 13.43 -11.53
#